data_AF-A0A3N2M2L4-F1
#
_entry.id   AF-A0A3N2M2L4-F1
#
_cell.length_a   1.000
_cell.length_b   1.000
_cell.length_c   1.000
_cell.angle_alpha   90.00
_cell.angle_beta   90.00
_cell.angle_gamma   90.00
#
_symmetry.space_group_name_H-M   'P 1'
#
loop_
_entity.id
_entity.type
_entity.pdbx_description
1 polymer ?
#
loop_
_entity_poly.entity_id
_entity_poly.type
_entity_poly.pdbx_seq_one_letter_code
_entity_poly.pdbx_strand_id
1 'polypeptide(L)'
;MVIELPYCTLYMSRLEGSAREHERRAVKALVKEAFGEAELAHADSGAPYIIGVAEHVSVSHGAGLAVLAVSDSAVGVDIEAPRSQLERVAGKFMRADDECESLLHAWTAKEAVYKAAGSDSITIHDIAVAAGTARIPDGREFAVEYQVIGEALLAVAREI
;
A
#
# COMPACT_ATOMS: atom_id res chain seq x y z
N MET A 1 -0.57 12.60 10.81
CA MET A 1 0.39 13.22 9.86
C MET A 1 -0.20 13.06 8.48
N VAL A 2 -0.23 14.13 7.69
CA VAL A 2 -0.80 14.11 6.35
C VAL A 2 0.30 14.47 5.33
N ILE A 3 0.38 13.73 4.23
CA ILE A 3 1.25 14.04 3.09
C ILE A 3 0.39 14.16 1.84
N GLU A 4 0.48 15.28 1.14
CA GLU A 4 -0.16 15.49 -0.15
C GLU A 4 0.80 15.08 -1.27
N LEU A 5 0.36 14.15 -2.11
CA LEU A 5 1.00 13.80 -3.38
C LEU A 5 0.13 14.31 -4.53
N PRO A 6 0.68 14.49 -5.74
CA PRO A 6 -0.08 15.07 -6.86
C PRO A 6 -1.37 14.33 -7.25
N TYR A 7 -1.52 13.06 -6.86
CA TYR A 7 -2.61 12.17 -7.24
C TYR A 7 -3.27 11.46 -6.05
N CYS A 8 -2.77 11.66 -4.83
CA CYS A 8 -3.39 11.09 -3.63
C CYS A 8 -2.99 11.84 -2.36
N THR A 9 -3.80 11.72 -1.32
CA THR A 9 -3.48 12.20 0.02
C THR A 9 -3.24 11.01 0.94
N LEU A 10 -2.12 11.03 1.67
CA LEU A 10 -1.76 10.02 2.65
C LEU A 10 -2.03 10.53 4.07
N TYR A 11 -2.87 9.81 4.81
CA TYR A 11 -3.12 10.03 6.23
C TYR A 11 -2.40 8.95 7.03
N MET A 12 -1.67 9.35 8.06
CA MET A 12 -0.85 8.43 8.86
C MET A 12 -0.98 8.68 10.36
N SER A 13 -1.03 7.58 11.11
CA SER A 13 -1.08 7.59 12.57
C SER A 13 -0.15 6.53 13.15
N ARG A 14 0.35 6.78 14.36
CA ARG A 14 1.14 5.80 15.12
C ARG A 14 0.22 4.71 15.65
N LEU A 15 0.70 3.48 15.64
CA LEU A 15 0.05 2.36 16.31
C LEU A 15 0.50 2.33 17.78
N GLU A 16 -0.47 2.34 18.69
CA GLU A 16 -0.22 2.18 20.12
C GLU A 16 -0.25 0.69 20.47
N GLY A 17 0.86 -0.02 20.23
CA GLY A 17 0.98 -1.46 20.49
C GLY A 17 0.68 -2.34 19.27
N SER A 18 0.76 -3.66 19.44
CA SER A 18 0.79 -4.64 18.33
C SER A 18 -0.51 -5.44 18.15
N ALA A 19 -1.55 -5.13 18.92
CA ALA A 19 -2.83 -5.83 18.79
C ALA A 19 -3.62 -5.34 17.57
N ARG A 20 -4.29 -6.26 16.86
CA ARG A 20 -5.20 -5.98 15.75
C ARG A 20 -6.29 -4.94 16.08
N GLU A 21 -6.65 -4.82 17.35
CA GLU A 21 -7.58 -3.78 17.82
C GLU A 21 -7.00 -2.37 17.69
N HIS A 22 -5.69 -2.19 17.92
CA HIS A 22 -5.01 -0.90 17.76
C HIS A 22 -4.94 -0.48 16.30
N GLU A 23 -4.65 -1.43 15.39
CA GLU A 23 -4.70 -1.20 13.94
C GLU A 23 -6.09 -0.71 13.52
N ARG A 24 -7.14 -1.44 13.95
CA ARG A 24 -8.53 -1.10 13.60
C ARG A 24 -8.94 0.28 14.15
N ARG A 25 -8.50 0.63 15.35
CA ARG A 25 -8.73 1.95 15.96
C ARG A 25 -7.99 3.05 15.21
N ALA A 26 -6.73 2.81 14.85
CA ALA A 26 -5.93 3.78 14.11
C ALA A 26 -6.54 4.06 12.72
N VAL A 27 -6.95 3.04 11.97
CA VAL A 27 -7.63 3.23 10.68
C VAL A 27 -8.93 3.99 10.84
N LYS A 28 -9.74 3.65 11.85
CA LYS A 28 -10.98 4.39 12.10
C LYS A 28 -10.71 5.87 12.37
N ALA A 29 -9.63 6.19 13.09
CA ALA A 29 -9.23 7.58 13.32
C ALA A 29 -8.78 8.27 12.02
N LEU A 30 -8.03 7.57 11.16
CA LEU A 30 -7.61 8.10 9.85
C LEU A 30 -8.79 8.34 8.91
N VAL A 31 -9.74 7.41 8.85
CA VAL A 31 -10.99 7.58 8.09
C VAL A 31 -11.78 8.76 8.62
N LYS A 32 -11.82 8.94 9.95
CA LYS A 32 -12.47 10.10 10.55
C LYS A 32 -11.80 11.43 10.21
N GLU A 33 -10.48 11.45 10.15
CA GLU A 33 -9.69 12.61 9.75
C GLU A 33 -9.92 12.96 8.27
N ALA A 34 -9.99 11.95 7.39
CA ALA A 34 -10.15 12.15 5.95
C ALA A 34 -11.60 12.45 5.51
N PHE A 35 -12.58 11.76 6.11
CA PHE A 35 -13.96 11.73 5.62
C PHE A 35 -15.03 12.05 6.68
N GLY A 36 -14.64 12.42 7.91
CA GLY A 36 -15.58 12.67 9.00
C GLY A 36 -16.24 11.38 9.52
N GLU A 37 -17.56 11.37 9.72
CA GLU A 37 -18.24 10.18 10.29
C GLU A 37 -18.55 9.09 9.24
N ALA A 38 -17.83 9.08 8.11
CA ALA A 38 -18.00 8.09 7.07
C ALA A 38 -17.60 6.68 7.53
N GLU A 39 -18.23 5.67 6.93
CA GLU A 39 -18.01 4.27 7.30
C GLU A 39 -17.07 3.57 6.30
N LEU A 40 -16.04 2.93 6.83
CA LEU A 40 -15.15 2.03 6.09
C LEU A 40 -15.78 0.64 6.00
N ALA A 41 -16.01 0.18 4.78
CA ALA A 41 -16.43 -1.18 4.45
C ALA A 41 -15.35 -1.88 3.61
N HIS A 42 -15.56 -3.17 3.35
CA HIS A 42 -14.67 -3.97 2.51
C HIS A 42 -15.49 -4.68 1.44
N ALA A 43 -14.99 -4.67 0.20
CA ALA A 43 -15.56 -5.44 -0.89
C ALA A 43 -15.35 -6.94 -0.65
N ASP A 44 -15.97 -7.79 -1.48
CA ASP A 44 -15.78 -9.25 -1.41
C ASP A 44 -14.31 -9.66 -1.65
N SER A 45 -13.56 -8.87 -2.42
CA SER A 45 -12.11 -9.02 -2.61
C SER A 45 -11.28 -8.62 -1.39
N GLY A 46 -11.90 -8.07 -0.35
CA GLY A 46 -11.22 -7.50 0.81
C GLY A 46 -10.67 -6.09 0.60
N ALA A 47 -10.86 -5.47 -0.57
CA ALA A 47 -10.44 -4.09 -0.81
C ALA A 47 -11.28 -3.11 0.03
N PRO A 48 -10.66 -2.16 0.75
CA PRO A 48 -11.38 -1.17 1.53
C PRO A 48 -12.09 -0.15 0.63
N TYR A 49 -13.27 0.30 1.04
CA TYR A 49 -13.96 1.44 0.43
C TYR A 49 -14.74 2.23 1.48
N ILE A 50 -15.01 3.50 1.19
CA ILE A 50 -15.80 4.37 2.07
C ILE A 50 -17.23 4.44 1.53
N ILE A 51 -18.22 4.14 2.38
CA ILE A 51 -19.62 4.12 1.98
C ILE A 51 -20.08 5.54 1.57
N GLY A 52 -20.60 5.68 0.36
CA GLY A 52 -21.17 6.93 -0.14
C GLY A 52 -20.14 7.96 -0.63
N VAL A 53 -18.88 7.55 -0.78
CA VAL A 53 -17.76 8.38 -1.24
C VAL A 53 -17.23 7.80 -2.56
N ALA A 54 -16.85 8.66 -3.50
CA ALA A 54 -16.42 8.25 -4.85
C ALA A 54 -14.93 7.91 -4.91
N GLU A 55 -14.16 8.54 -4.03
CA GLU A 55 -12.71 8.37 -3.91
C GLU A 55 -12.35 6.93 -3.54
N HIS A 56 -11.26 6.46 -4.13
CA HIS A 56 -10.64 5.18 -3.84
C HIS A 56 -9.75 5.30 -2.61
N VAL A 57 -9.70 4.24 -1.82
CA VAL A 57 -8.85 4.16 -0.64
C VAL A 57 -7.99 2.91 -0.62
N SER A 58 -6.83 3.02 0.00
CA SER A 58 -5.96 1.89 0.31
C SER A 58 -5.42 2.01 1.71
N VAL A 59 -5.26 0.89 2.41
CA VAL A 59 -4.82 0.86 3.81
C VAL A 59 -3.59 -0.03 3.94
N SER A 60 -2.62 0.42 4.73
CA SER A 60 -1.51 -0.43 5.19
C SER A 60 -1.18 -0.20 6.65
N HIS A 61 -0.62 -1.22 7.28
CA HIS A 61 -0.13 -1.20 8.65
C HIS A 61 1.23 -1.88 8.69
N GLY A 62 2.19 -1.22 9.31
CA GLY A 62 3.55 -1.72 9.38
C GLY A 62 4.46 -0.71 10.04
N ALA A 63 5.61 -1.15 10.53
CA ALA A 63 6.60 -0.29 11.18
C ALA A 63 6.03 0.60 12.32
N GLY A 64 4.98 0.15 13.02
CA GLY A 64 4.31 0.91 14.08
C GLY A 64 3.45 2.08 13.56
N LEU A 65 3.02 2.02 12.30
CA LEU A 65 2.20 3.02 11.63
C LEU A 65 0.97 2.38 10.98
N ALA A 66 -0.12 3.13 10.94
CA ALA A 66 -1.24 2.92 10.03
C ALA A 66 -1.20 4.01 8.97
N VAL A 67 -1.53 3.64 7.73
CA VAL A 67 -1.54 4.52 6.57
C VAL A 67 -2.85 4.33 5.83
N LEU A 68 -3.51 5.43 5.46
CA LEU A 68 -4.66 5.49 4.58
C LEU A 68 -4.28 6.38 3.38
N ALA A 69 -4.28 5.82 2.18
CA ALA A 69 -4.20 6.57 0.94
C ALA A 69 -5.62 6.87 0.43
N VAL A 70 -5.85 8.09 -0.05
CA VAL A 70 -7.10 8.55 -0.67
C VAL A 70 -6.78 9.11 -2.05
N SER A 71 -7.48 8.68 -3.09
CA SER A 71 -7.25 9.12 -4.48
C SER A 71 -8.53 9.10 -5.29
N ASP A 72 -8.60 9.92 -6.34
CA ASP A 72 -9.68 9.90 -7.34
C ASP A 72 -9.62 8.68 -8.28
N SER A 73 -8.56 7.85 -8.17
CA SER A 73 -8.32 6.68 -9.00
C SER A 73 -7.82 5.50 -8.16
N ALA A 74 -7.82 4.28 -8.73
CA ALA A 74 -7.32 3.10 -8.04
C ALA A 74 -5.88 3.32 -7.52
N VAL A 75 -5.72 3.16 -6.21
CA VAL A 75 -4.47 3.41 -5.49
C VAL A 75 -4.16 2.25 -4.57
N GLY A 76 -2.88 1.97 -4.39
CA GLY A 76 -2.38 1.01 -3.44
C GLY A 76 -1.31 1.64 -2.57
N VAL A 77 -1.33 1.35 -1.27
CA VAL A 77 -0.28 1.81 -0.35
C VAL A 77 0.27 0.65 0.46
N ASP A 78 1.57 0.65 0.68
CA ASP A 78 2.21 -0.26 1.62
C ASP A 78 3.30 0.42 2.45
N ILE A 79 3.54 -0.06 3.67
CA ILE A 79 4.58 0.46 4.56
C ILE A 79 5.28 -0.67 5.31
N GLU A 80 6.60 -0.74 5.17
CA GLU A 80 7.41 -1.83 5.71
C GLU A 80 8.70 -1.31 6.34
N ALA A 81 9.21 -2.04 7.33
CA ALA A 81 10.52 -1.79 7.92
C ALA A 81 11.49 -2.93 7.56
N PRO A 82 12.82 -2.68 7.54
CA PRO A 82 13.81 -3.73 7.34
C PRO A 82 13.60 -4.91 8.28
N ARG A 83 13.50 -6.12 7.72
CA ARG A 83 13.40 -7.37 8.48
C ARG A 83 14.10 -8.51 7.76
N SER A 84 14.84 -9.32 8.52
CA SER A 84 15.57 -10.50 8.01
C SER A 84 14.68 -11.57 7.38
N GLN A 85 13.36 -11.51 7.58
CA GLN A 85 12.41 -12.41 6.94
C GLN A 85 12.35 -12.19 5.42
N LEU A 86 12.61 -10.97 4.93
CA LEU A 86 12.57 -10.66 3.50
C LEU A 86 13.60 -11.48 2.72
N GLU A 87 14.81 -11.65 3.24
CA GLU A 87 15.85 -12.49 2.63
C GLU A 87 15.40 -13.95 2.50
N ARG A 88 14.74 -14.47 3.55
CA ARG A 88 14.27 -15.86 3.59
C ARG A 88 13.13 -16.13 2.62
N VAL A 89 12.33 -15.11 2.30
CA VAL A 89 11.19 -15.23 1.40
C VAL A 89 11.43 -14.60 0.02
N ALA A 90 12.64 -14.07 -0.24
CA ALA A 90 12.98 -13.39 -1.50
C ALA A 90 12.61 -14.21 -2.72
N GLY A 91 12.94 -15.51 -2.75
CA GLY A 91 12.61 -16.40 -3.86
C GLY A 91 11.11 -16.64 -4.10
N LYS A 92 10.23 -16.16 -3.22
CA LYS A 92 8.76 -16.24 -3.39
C LYS A 92 8.15 -15.00 -4.02
N PHE A 93 8.86 -13.87 -4.06
CA PHE A 93 8.32 -12.62 -4.55
C PHE A 93 9.23 -11.91 -5.56
N MET A 94 10.54 -12.14 -5.49
CA MET A 94 11.50 -11.59 -6.45
C MET A 94 11.41 -12.33 -7.77
N ARG A 95 11.44 -11.56 -8.84
CA ARG A 95 11.64 -12.04 -10.20
C ARG A 95 13.07 -11.77 -10.64
N ALA A 96 13.51 -12.47 -11.68
CA ALA A 96 14.84 -12.28 -12.26
C ALA A 96 15.00 -10.92 -12.97
N ASP A 97 13.89 -10.33 -13.42
CA ASP A 97 13.80 -9.06 -14.14
C ASP A 97 13.38 -7.87 -13.25
N ASP A 98 13.32 -8.04 -11.92
CA ASP A 98 13.06 -6.92 -11.02
C ASP A 98 14.29 -6.00 -10.92
N GLU A 99 14.07 -4.70 -11.09
CA GLU A 99 15.07 -3.65 -10.89
C GLU A 99 14.67 -2.78 -9.70
N CYS A 100 15.18 -3.12 -8.51
CA CYS A 100 14.92 -2.43 -7.25
C CYS A 100 16.19 -2.25 -6.44
N GLU A 101 16.26 -1.19 -5.63
CA GLU A 101 17.43 -0.89 -4.80
C GLU A 101 17.67 -1.93 -3.69
N SER A 102 16.61 -2.58 -3.22
CA SER A 102 16.69 -3.61 -2.17
C SER A 102 15.46 -4.52 -2.16
N LEU A 103 15.55 -5.62 -1.40
CA LEU A 103 14.39 -6.50 -1.13
C LEU A 103 13.24 -5.75 -0.43
N LEU A 104 13.54 -4.73 0.37
CA LEU A 104 12.52 -3.89 0.99
C LEU A 104 11.76 -3.10 -0.07
N HIS A 105 12.46 -2.44 -0.99
CA HIS A 105 11.83 -1.72 -2.10
C HIS A 105 10.96 -2.63 -2.96
N ALA A 106 11.49 -3.78 -3.37
CA ALA A 106 10.75 -4.72 -4.19
C ALA A 106 9.49 -5.24 -3.47
N TRP A 107 9.61 -5.62 -2.20
CA TRP A 107 8.47 -6.11 -1.43
C TRP A 107 7.39 -5.04 -1.25
N THR A 108 7.75 -3.86 -0.73
CA THR A 108 6.80 -2.77 -0.47
C THR A 108 6.13 -2.29 -1.76
N ALA A 109 6.88 -2.22 -2.87
CA ALA A 109 6.34 -1.86 -4.17
C ALA A 109 5.32 -2.87 -4.68
N LYS A 110 5.64 -4.16 -4.62
CA LYS A 110 4.75 -5.21 -5.13
C LYS A 110 3.48 -5.32 -4.29
N GLU A 111 3.55 -5.17 -2.97
CA GLU A 111 2.37 -5.11 -2.11
C GLU A 111 1.49 -3.89 -2.45
N ALA A 112 2.09 -2.71 -2.67
CA ALA A 112 1.35 -1.53 -3.10
C ALA A 112 0.68 -1.75 -4.47
N VAL A 113 1.41 -2.31 -5.45
CA VAL A 113 0.87 -2.59 -6.80
C VAL A 113 -0.23 -3.64 -6.74
N TYR A 114 -0.08 -4.69 -5.93
CA TYR A 114 -1.10 -5.71 -5.73
C TYR A 114 -2.43 -5.10 -5.24
N LYS A 115 -2.34 -4.18 -4.25
CA LYS A 115 -3.50 -3.45 -3.74
C LYS A 115 -4.11 -2.52 -4.80
N ALA A 116 -3.29 -1.81 -5.58
CA ALA A 116 -3.76 -0.92 -6.65
C ALA A 116 -4.44 -1.71 -7.78
N ALA A 117 -3.88 -2.86 -8.14
CA ALA A 117 -4.38 -3.71 -9.22
C ALA A 117 -5.75 -4.34 -8.89
N GLY A 118 -6.03 -4.59 -7.61
CA GLY A 118 -7.30 -5.13 -7.12
C GLY A 118 -7.72 -6.45 -7.76
N SER A 119 -6.74 -7.26 -8.19
CA SER A 119 -6.97 -8.48 -8.97
C SER A 119 -6.61 -9.73 -8.19
N ASP A 120 -7.57 -10.64 -8.05
CA ASP A 120 -7.37 -11.96 -7.44
C ASP A 120 -6.68 -12.95 -8.39
N SER A 121 -6.40 -12.55 -9.63
CA SER A 121 -5.79 -13.42 -10.65
C SER A 121 -4.26 -13.34 -10.69
N ILE A 122 -3.64 -12.54 -9.83
CA ILE A 122 -2.18 -12.36 -9.78
C ILE A 122 -1.67 -12.67 -8.37
N THR A 123 -0.37 -12.91 -8.26
CA THR A 123 0.35 -13.00 -7.00
C THR A 123 1.44 -11.93 -6.95
N ILE A 124 2.03 -11.70 -5.77
CA ILE A 124 3.14 -10.76 -5.61
C ILE A 124 4.30 -11.07 -6.58
N HIS A 125 4.59 -12.36 -6.83
CA HIS A 125 5.64 -12.77 -7.77
C HIS A 125 5.33 -12.39 -9.23
N ASP A 126 4.07 -12.23 -9.60
CA ASP A 126 3.67 -11.91 -10.98
C ASP A 126 3.92 -10.45 -11.34
N ILE A 127 4.14 -9.59 -10.34
CA ILE A 127 4.37 -8.16 -10.50
C ILE A 127 5.85 -7.95 -10.83
N ALA A 128 6.16 -7.42 -12.01
CA ALA A 128 7.51 -7.01 -12.39
C ALA A 128 7.72 -5.55 -12.01
N VAL A 129 8.73 -5.24 -11.20
CA VAL A 129 9.04 -3.86 -10.78
C VAL A 129 10.30 -3.37 -11.47
N ALA A 130 10.25 -2.17 -12.02
CA ALA A 130 11.40 -1.52 -12.65
C ALA A 130 11.40 -0.02 -12.36
N ALA A 131 12.47 0.49 -11.75
CA ALA A 131 12.79 1.92 -11.61
C ALA A 131 11.58 2.88 -11.53
N GLY A 132 10.78 2.79 -10.46
CA GLY A 132 9.63 3.67 -10.23
C GLY A 132 8.35 3.28 -10.98
N THR A 133 8.33 2.12 -11.64
CA THR A 133 7.17 1.55 -12.31
C THR A 133 7.01 0.07 -12.00
N ALA A 134 5.84 -0.47 -12.27
CA ALA A 134 5.59 -1.90 -12.23
C ALA A 134 4.61 -2.32 -13.33
N ARG A 135 4.66 -3.60 -13.72
CA ARG A 135 3.74 -4.19 -14.67
C ARG A 135 3.25 -5.54 -14.16
N ILE A 136 1.99 -5.84 -14.44
CA ILE A 136 1.37 -7.13 -14.11
C ILE A 136 1.05 -7.92 -15.41
N PRO A 137 0.75 -9.23 -15.33
CA PRO A 137 0.61 -10.08 -16.52
C PRO A 137 -0.51 -9.69 -17.50
N ASP A 138 -1.54 -8.99 -17.03
CA ASP A 138 -2.66 -8.53 -17.88
C ASP A 138 -2.29 -7.30 -18.75
N GLY A 139 -1.08 -6.76 -18.59
CA GLY A 139 -0.55 -5.65 -19.37
C GLY A 139 -0.71 -4.29 -18.71
N ARG A 140 -1.43 -4.17 -17.58
CA ARG A 140 -1.52 -2.91 -16.83
C ARG A 140 -0.17 -2.51 -16.26
N GLU A 141 0.10 -1.21 -16.31
CA GLU A 141 1.31 -0.58 -15.79
C GLU A 141 0.96 0.37 -14.64
N PHE A 142 1.88 0.48 -13.71
CA PHE A 142 1.71 1.25 -12.48
C PHE A 142 2.92 2.15 -12.27
N ALA A 143 2.69 3.40 -11.89
CA ALA A 143 3.72 4.23 -11.27
C ALA A 143 3.85 3.85 -9.79
N VAL A 144 5.08 3.78 -9.29
CA VAL A 144 5.39 3.48 -7.89
C VAL A 144 6.28 4.58 -7.32
N GLU A 145 5.79 5.26 -6.30
CA GLU A 145 6.52 6.31 -5.58
C GLU A 145 6.81 5.88 -4.15
N TYR A 146 7.98 6.25 -3.65
CA TYR A 146 8.45 5.86 -2.32
C TYR A 146 8.61 7.07 -1.40
N GLN A 147 8.32 6.87 -0.12
CA GLN A 147 8.58 7.82 0.95
C GLN A 147 9.30 7.13 2.11
N VAL A 148 10.39 7.73 2.58
CA VAL A 148 11.11 7.23 3.76
C VAL A 148 10.53 7.89 5.01
N ILE A 149 9.97 7.09 5.92
CA ILE A 149 9.36 7.53 7.17
C ILE A 149 10.12 6.94 8.35
N GLY A 150 11.14 7.65 8.82
CA GLY A 150 12.07 7.11 9.82
C GLY A 150 12.87 5.95 9.22
N GLU A 151 12.73 4.75 9.81
CA GLU A 151 13.34 3.52 9.29
C GLU A 151 12.41 2.74 8.34
N ALA A 152 11.16 3.20 8.17
CA ALA A 152 10.19 2.55 7.30
C ALA A 152 10.26 3.09 5.87
N LEU A 153 9.98 2.21 4.91
CA LEU A 153 9.75 2.55 3.52
C LEU A 153 8.24 2.44 3.26
N LEU A 154 7.65 3.51 2.76
CA LEU A 154 6.27 3.55 2.27
C LEU A 154 6.30 3.57 0.75
N ALA A 155 5.50 2.74 0.09
CA ALA A 155 5.29 2.79 -1.35
C ALA A 155 3.83 3.11 -1.67
N VAL A 156 3.60 3.94 -2.68
CA VAL A 156 2.29 4.24 -3.26
C VAL A 156 2.31 3.82 -4.71
N ALA A 157 1.31 3.06 -5.14
CA ALA A 157 1.15 2.61 -6.50
C ALA A 157 -0.17 3.13 -7.10
N ARG A 158 -0.13 3.52 -8.37
CA ARG A 158 -1.32 3.89 -9.16
C ARG A 158 -1.16 3.41 -10.60
N GLU A 159 -2.26 3.08 -11.26
CA GLU A 159 -2.26 2.69 -12.67
C GLU A 159 -1.92 3.90 -13.58
N ILE A 160 -1.21 3.67 -14.70
CA ILE A 160 -0.78 4.70 -15.69
C ILE A 160 -1.05 4.30 -17.14
#